data_AF-A0A1Q7ABJ9-F1
#
_entry.id   AF-A0A1Q7ABJ9-F1
#
_cell.length_a   1.000
_cell.length_b   1.000
_cell.length_c   1.000
_cell.angle_alpha   90.00
_cell.angle_beta   90.00
_cell.angle_gamma   90.00
#
_symmetry.space_group_name_H-M   'P 1'
#
loop_
_entity.id
_entity.type
_entity.pdbx_description
1 polymer ?
#
loop_
_entity_poly.entity_id
_entity_poly.type
_entity_poly.pdbx_seq_one_letter_code
_entity_poly.pdbx_strand_id
1 'polypeptide(L)'
;MIVGRVTAVAWPPQQGLAAALADAADRAPPFPGVGPLPDRRIRLILAPTRAKFDSLTRGRLPSWSEGAAFPDAGTVVLLSAGPPDRLTAALRHELAHVALRWRVRRVLPLWFEEGYAAVAAGEWDRLDALRLNWQLARGVHMDLDELDRALRGDRTDAETAYGLATTAVLLLDRWGGGRGGRGLGLLIAGLAREPTFDAALRATYHMTQDDFESRWQRDVAQRYGWVSWAVAAGAFWATTGLVLVWLVRVRRRRDRERKALLDEGWAVSEPDGPTA
;
A
#
# COMPACT_ATOMS: atom_id res chain seq x y z
N MET A 1 -15.66 -9.26 29.04
CA MET A 1 -15.95 -7.89 29.52
C MET A 1 -16.88 -7.21 28.52
N ILE A 2 -17.77 -6.32 28.96
CA ILE A 2 -18.66 -5.56 28.07
C ILE A 2 -18.33 -4.07 28.22
N VAL A 3 -18.11 -3.39 27.11
CA VAL A 3 -17.89 -1.94 27.03
C VAL A 3 -18.83 -1.41 25.93
N GLY A 4 -19.84 -0.64 26.33
CA GLY A 4 -20.87 -0.17 25.40
C GLY A 4 -21.49 -1.31 24.59
N ARG A 5 -21.38 -1.26 23.26
CA ARG A 5 -21.88 -2.32 22.35
C ARG A 5 -20.92 -3.49 22.15
N VAL A 6 -19.70 -3.40 22.69
CA VAL A 6 -18.60 -4.35 22.44
C VAL A 6 -18.47 -5.35 23.58
N THR A 7 -18.53 -6.64 23.25
CA THR A 7 -18.19 -7.74 24.16
C THR A 7 -16.80 -8.24 23.84
N ALA A 8 -15.84 -7.94 24.70
CA ALA A 8 -14.46 -8.40 24.55
C ALA A 8 -14.22 -9.72 25.29
N VAL A 9 -13.64 -10.69 24.57
CA VAL A 9 -13.23 -12.00 25.03
C VAL A 9 -11.72 -12.09 24.86
N ALA A 10 -11.00 -12.30 25.96
CA ALA A 10 -9.56 -12.40 25.95
C ALA A 10 -9.08 -13.34 27.05
N TRP A 11 -7.85 -13.82 26.94
CA TRP A 11 -7.22 -14.63 27.96
C TRP A 11 -6.89 -13.78 29.20
N PRO A 12 -6.79 -14.38 30.41
CA PRO A 12 -6.62 -13.64 31.66
C PRO A 12 -5.52 -12.57 31.66
N PRO A 13 -4.32 -12.79 31.06
CA PRO A 13 -3.27 -11.77 31.03
C PRO A 13 -3.61 -10.52 30.20
N GLN A 14 -4.65 -10.60 29.36
CA GLN A 14 -4.95 -9.60 28.33
C GLN A 14 -6.17 -8.76 28.65
N GLN A 15 -6.72 -8.87 29.87
CA GLN A 15 -7.97 -8.18 30.24
C GLN A 15 -7.87 -6.66 30.10
N GLY A 16 -6.73 -6.06 30.47
CA GLY A 16 -6.51 -4.62 30.32
C GLY A 16 -6.49 -4.19 28.84
N LEU A 17 -5.77 -4.92 27.99
CA LEU A 17 -5.75 -4.70 26.54
C LEU A 17 -7.13 -4.88 25.92
N ALA A 18 -7.87 -5.90 26.34
CA ALA A 18 -9.23 -6.18 25.89
C ALA A 18 -10.20 -5.04 26.23
N ALA A 19 -10.07 -4.44 27.42
CA ALA A 19 -10.86 -3.29 27.82
C ALA A 19 -10.54 -2.07 26.94
N ALA A 20 -9.26 -1.78 26.72
CA ALA A 20 -8.81 -0.65 25.91
C ALA A 20 -9.27 -0.77 24.44
N LEU A 21 -9.12 -1.95 23.84
CA LEU A 21 -9.58 -2.20 22.46
C LEU A 21 -11.11 -2.22 22.35
N ALA A 22 -11.83 -2.65 23.39
CA ALA A 22 -13.29 -2.58 23.40
C ALA A 22 -13.80 -1.14 23.45
N ASP A 23 -13.19 -0.27 24.26
CA ASP A 23 -13.51 1.16 24.30
C ASP A 23 -13.16 1.84 22.97
N ALA A 24 -12.00 1.52 22.38
CA ALA A 24 -11.59 2.02 21.07
C ALA A 24 -12.57 1.60 19.96
N ALA A 25 -13.10 0.36 20.02
CA ALA A 25 -14.09 -0.14 19.07
C ALA A 25 -15.47 0.53 19.24
N ASP A 26 -15.92 0.75 20.48
CA ASP A 26 -17.22 1.38 20.76
C ASP A 26 -17.23 2.88 20.38
N ARG A 27 -16.09 3.54 20.55
CA ARG A 27 -15.86 4.95 20.20
C ARG A 27 -15.25 5.15 18.80
N ALA A 28 -15.25 4.13 17.95
CA ALA A 28 -14.65 4.22 16.63
C ALA A 28 -15.22 5.41 15.84
N PRO A 29 -14.37 6.29 15.28
CA PRO A 29 -14.85 7.42 14.51
C PRO A 29 -15.54 6.93 13.23
N PRO A 30 -16.43 7.73 12.64
CA PRO A 30 -17.17 7.37 11.43
C PRO A 30 -16.26 6.83 10.32
N PHE A 31 -16.73 5.79 9.64
CA PHE A 31 -16.02 5.16 8.54
C PHE A 31 -16.28 5.92 7.23
N PRO A 32 -15.26 6.11 6.37
CA PRO A 32 -15.41 6.82 5.10
C PRO A 32 -16.56 6.25 4.26
N GLY A 33 -17.46 7.09 3.79
CA GLY A 33 -18.61 6.70 2.96
C GLY A 33 -19.72 5.86 3.63
N VAL A 34 -19.46 5.23 4.79
CA VAL A 34 -20.45 4.42 5.54
C VAL A 34 -21.06 5.22 6.70
N GLY A 35 -20.26 6.02 7.40
CA GLY A 35 -20.69 6.73 8.61
C GLY A 35 -20.40 5.95 9.91
N PRO A 36 -21.07 6.28 11.03
CA PRO A 36 -20.85 5.60 12.30
C PRO A 36 -21.32 4.14 12.27
N LEU A 37 -20.72 3.28 13.10
CA LEU A 37 -21.22 1.92 13.29
C LEU A 37 -22.66 1.97 13.81
N PRO A 38 -23.57 1.14 13.25
CA PRO A 38 -24.92 1.03 13.77
C PRO A 38 -24.91 0.48 15.20
N ASP A 39 -25.99 0.70 15.92
CA ASP A 39 -26.18 0.17 17.27
C ASP A 39 -26.45 -1.34 17.23
N ARG A 40 -25.38 -2.11 17.04
CA ARG A 40 -25.37 -3.56 16.96
C ARG A 40 -24.22 -4.09 17.81
N ARG A 41 -24.43 -5.24 18.45
CA ARG A 41 -23.41 -5.87 19.28
C ARG A 41 -22.23 -6.31 18.43
N ILE A 42 -21.03 -6.02 18.92
CA ILE A 42 -19.76 -6.48 18.33
C ILE A 42 -19.06 -7.38 19.35
N ARG A 43 -18.59 -8.54 18.92
CA ARG A 43 -17.76 -9.42 19.74
C ARG A 43 -16.31 -9.31 19.32
N LEU A 44 -15.45 -8.81 20.19
CA LEU A 44 -14.01 -8.72 19.97
C LEU A 44 -13.31 -9.90 20.66
N ILE A 45 -12.54 -10.69 19.93
CA ILE A 45 -11.80 -11.84 20.47
C ILE A 45 -10.30 -11.58 20.27
N LEU A 46 -9.53 -11.57 21.35
CA LEU A 46 -8.08 -11.40 21.28
C LEU A 46 -7.38 -12.75 21.37
N ALA A 47 -6.75 -13.18 20.28
CA ALA A 47 -5.97 -14.41 20.24
C ALA A 47 -4.51 -14.13 20.66
N PRO A 48 -4.00 -14.73 21.76
CA PRO A 48 -2.65 -14.46 22.27
C PRO A 48 -1.53 -15.02 21.39
N THR A 49 -1.83 -16.04 20.60
CA THR A 49 -0.85 -16.71 19.74
C THR A 49 -1.43 -17.01 18.36
N ARG A 50 -0.55 -17.14 17.37
CA ARG A 50 -0.94 -17.50 16.00
C ARG A 50 -1.74 -18.81 15.95
N ALA A 51 -1.31 -19.83 16.69
CA ALA A 51 -2.03 -21.10 16.77
C ALA A 51 -3.47 -20.95 17.29
N LYS A 52 -3.70 -20.05 18.26
CA LYS A 52 -5.07 -19.76 18.75
C LYS A 52 -5.87 -18.95 17.73
N PHE A 53 -5.24 -18.01 17.05
CA PHE A 53 -5.86 -17.24 15.98
C PHE A 53 -6.34 -18.15 14.85
N ASP A 54 -5.46 -19.02 14.35
CA ASP A 54 -5.78 -20.00 13.29
C ASP A 54 -6.89 -20.96 13.73
N SER A 55 -6.87 -21.41 15.00
CA SER A 55 -7.94 -22.24 15.54
C SER A 55 -9.30 -21.53 15.55
N LEU A 56 -9.35 -20.24 15.87
CA LEU A 56 -10.58 -19.45 15.89
C LEU A 56 -11.09 -19.13 14.48
N THR A 57 -10.18 -18.96 13.53
CA THR A 57 -10.48 -18.65 12.12
C THR A 57 -10.59 -19.89 11.24
N ARG A 58 -10.48 -21.10 11.83
CA ARG A 58 -10.48 -22.41 11.17
C ARG A 58 -9.35 -22.59 10.14
N GLY A 59 -8.24 -21.87 10.30
CA GLY A 59 -7.06 -21.95 9.44
C GLY A 59 -7.33 -21.54 7.99
N ARG A 60 -8.41 -20.79 7.74
CA ARG A 60 -8.83 -20.38 6.40
C ARG A 60 -8.19 -19.07 5.93
N LEU A 61 -7.52 -18.38 6.83
CA LEU A 61 -6.89 -17.10 6.54
C LEU A 61 -5.41 -17.30 6.23
N PRO A 62 -4.84 -16.48 5.35
CA PRO A 62 -3.42 -16.48 5.07
C PRO A 62 -2.54 -16.37 6.32
N SER A 63 -1.30 -16.88 6.21
CA SER A 63 -0.30 -16.87 7.29
C SER A 63 0.18 -15.48 7.71
N TRP A 64 -0.13 -14.46 6.90
CA TRP A 64 0.20 -13.07 7.15
C TRP A 64 -0.96 -12.26 7.76
N SER A 65 -2.18 -12.81 7.83
CA SER A 65 -3.32 -12.11 8.42
C SER A 65 -3.14 -11.92 9.94
N GLU A 66 -3.29 -10.69 10.41
CA GLU A 66 -3.19 -10.32 11.84
C GLU A 66 -4.58 -10.08 12.48
N GLY A 67 -5.64 -10.05 11.67
CA GLY A 67 -7.02 -9.86 12.06
C GLY A 67 -7.99 -10.64 11.18
N ALA A 68 -9.23 -10.75 11.66
CA ALA A 68 -10.33 -11.37 10.93
C ALA A 68 -11.68 -10.78 11.34
N ALA A 69 -12.45 -10.35 10.35
CA ALA A 69 -13.83 -9.92 10.53
C ALA A 69 -14.81 -11.00 10.07
N PHE A 70 -15.84 -11.24 10.90
CA PHE A 70 -17.01 -12.05 10.58
C PHE A 70 -18.27 -11.17 10.72
N PRO A 71 -18.60 -10.36 9.69
CA PRO A 71 -19.65 -9.35 9.76
C PRO A 71 -21.04 -9.93 10.09
N ASP A 72 -21.40 -11.10 9.54
CA ASP A 72 -22.69 -11.74 9.79
C ASP A 72 -22.87 -12.11 11.27
N ALA A 73 -21.78 -12.48 11.94
CA ALA A 73 -21.75 -12.79 13.36
C ALA A 73 -21.37 -11.58 14.24
N GLY A 74 -21.15 -10.40 13.64
CA GLY A 74 -20.63 -9.21 14.33
C GLY A 74 -19.36 -9.50 15.13
N THR A 75 -18.51 -10.42 14.68
CA THR A 75 -17.34 -10.87 15.44
C THR A 75 -16.05 -10.39 14.77
N VAL A 76 -15.14 -9.84 15.55
CA VAL A 76 -13.78 -9.47 15.14
C VAL A 76 -12.81 -10.30 15.97
N VAL A 77 -11.81 -10.90 15.31
CA VAL A 77 -10.75 -11.67 15.96
C VAL A 77 -9.41 -10.98 15.64
N LEU A 78 -8.59 -10.70 16.64
CA LEU A 78 -7.28 -10.07 16.45
C LEU A 78 -6.17 -10.93 17.04
N LEU A 79 -5.05 -11.05 16.32
CA LEU A 79 -3.81 -11.60 16.84
C LEU A 79 -3.11 -10.55 17.71
N SER A 80 -3.22 -10.71 19.01
CA SER A 80 -2.69 -9.78 20.02
C SER A 80 -1.17 -9.87 20.29
N ALA A 81 -0.41 -10.60 19.46
CA ALA A 81 1.03 -10.85 19.65
C ALA A 81 1.93 -9.69 19.15
N GLY A 82 1.36 -8.55 18.76
CA GLY A 82 2.06 -7.40 18.18
C GLY A 82 2.02 -6.13 19.03
N PRO A 83 2.71 -5.05 18.59
CA PRO A 83 2.71 -3.77 19.29
C PRO A 83 1.30 -3.13 19.31
N PRO A 84 0.96 -2.35 20.36
CA PRO A 84 -0.39 -1.77 20.53
C PRO A 84 -0.90 -0.92 19.36
N ASP A 85 -0.02 -0.16 18.71
CA ASP A 85 -0.41 0.70 17.59
C ASP A 85 -0.87 -0.12 16.38
N ARG A 86 -0.18 -1.23 16.08
CA ARG A 86 -0.58 -2.16 15.02
C ARG A 86 -1.90 -2.84 15.35
N LEU A 87 -2.15 -3.17 16.62
CA LEU A 87 -3.43 -3.76 17.04
C LEU A 87 -4.59 -2.77 16.88
N THR A 88 -4.35 -1.49 17.12
CA THR A 88 -5.36 -0.44 16.95
C THR A 88 -5.69 -0.24 15.46
N ALA A 89 -4.66 -0.20 14.61
CA ALA A 89 -4.84 -0.16 13.16
C ALA A 89 -5.57 -1.40 12.64
N ALA A 90 -5.16 -2.60 13.05
CA ALA A 90 -5.80 -3.86 12.69
C ALA A 90 -7.26 -3.92 13.17
N LEU A 91 -7.54 -3.48 14.41
CA LEU A 91 -8.92 -3.37 14.90
C LEU A 91 -9.77 -2.48 14.00
N ARG A 92 -9.25 -1.31 13.62
CA ARG A 92 -9.95 -0.37 12.75
C ARG A 92 -10.18 -0.96 11.35
N HIS A 93 -9.21 -1.71 10.83
CA HIS A 93 -9.30 -2.45 9.57
C HIS A 93 -10.44 -3.49 9.63
N GLU A 94 -10.45 -4.35 10.65
CA GLU A 94 -11.49 -5.37 10.81
C GLU A 94 -12.89 -4.77 11.05
N LEU A 95 -12.97 -3.68 11.81
CA LEU A 95 -14.23 -2.95 11.99
C LEU A 95 -14.72 -2.31 10.69
N ALA A 96 -13.83 -1.90 9.80
CA ALA A 96 -14.20 -1.38 8.49
C ALA A 96 -14.87 -2.44 7.62
N HIS A 97 -14.39 -3.69 7.63
CA HIS A 97 -15.09 -4.81 6.99
C HIS A 97 -16.48 -5.01 7.57
N VAL A 98 -16.62 -5.00 8.90
CA VAL A 98 -17.93 -5.12 9.56
C VAL A 98 -18.86 -3.98 9.16
N ALA A 99 -18.39 -2.73 9.21
CA ALA A 99 -19.15 -1.55 8.84
C ALA A 99 -19.63 -1.61 7.37
N LEU A 100 -18.73 -1.94 6.46
CA LEU A 100 -19.02 -2.05 5.03
C LEU A 100 -20.05 -3.15 4.76
N ARG A 101 -19.85 -4.35 5.32
CA ARG A 101 -20.71 -5.52 5.06
C ARG A 101 -22.07 -5.43 5.75
N TRP A 102 -22.19 -4.67 6.82
CA TRP A 102 -23.49 -4.30 7.39
C TRP A 102 -24.26 -3.31 6.50
N ARG A 103 -23.56 -2.45 5.77
CA ARG A 103 -24.18 -1.52 4.82
C ARG A 103 -24.51 -2.18 3.48
N VAL A 104 -23.67 -3.11 3.05
CA VAL A 104 -23.71 -3.77 1.74
C VAL A 104 -23.64 -5.29 1.93
N ARG A 105 -24.79 -5.96 1.83
CA ARG A 105 -24.92 -7.40 2.12
C ARG A 105 -24.49 -8.32 0.97
N ARG A 106 -24.41 -7.80 -0.25
CA ARG A 106 -23.97 -8.54 -1.43
C ARG A 106 -22.47 -8.80 -1.43
N VAL A 107 -22.02 -9.75 -2.25
CA VAL A 107 -20.59 -10.02 -2.46
C VAL A 107 -19.96 -8.83 -3.18
N LEU A 108 -18.82 -8.37 -2.67
CA LEU A 108 -18.01 -7.33 -3.28
C LEU A 108 -16.69 -7.92 -3.80
N PRO A 109 -16.04 -7.29 -4.79
CA PRO A 109 -14.68 -7.65 -5.18
C PRO A 109 -13.73 -7.54 -3.98
N LEU A 110 -12.79 -8.47 -3.85
CA LEU A 110 -11.89 -8.52 -2.70
C LEU A 110 -11.00 -7.28 -2.64
N TRP A 111 -10.49 -6.81 -3.78
CA TRP A 111 -9.71 -5.57 -3.86
C TRP A 111 -10.46 -4.38 -3.26
N PHE A 112 -11.79 -4.32 -3.43
CA PHE A 112 -12.57 -3.21 -2.90
C PHE A 112 -12.74 -3.35 -1.38
N GLU A 113 -13.01 -4.56 -0.88
CA GLU A 113 -13.14 -4.79 0.56
C GLU A 113 -11.83 -4.50 1.31
N GLU A 114 -10.71 -5.05 0.83
CA GLU A 114 -9.38 -4.87 1.42
C GLU A 114 -8.88 -3.43 1.28
N GLY A 115 -9.05 -2.84 0.09
CA GLY A 115 -8.69 -1.44 -0.16
C GLY A 115 -9.51 -0.47 0.70
N TYR A 116 -10.81 -0.75 0.89
CA TYR A 116 -11.67 0.05 1.76
C TYR A 116 -11.22 -0.02 3.21
N ALA A 117 -10.96 -1.23 3.71
CA ALA A 117 -10.50 -1.42 5.07
C ALA A 117 -9.15 -0.74 5.33
N ALA A 118 -8.22 -0.82 4.38
CA ALA A 118 -6.93 -0.13 4.45
C ALA A 118 -7.06 1.41 4.47
N VAL A 119 -7.91 1.98 3.59
CA VAL A 119 -8.20 3.43 3.60
C VAL A 119 -8.86 3.86 4.90
N ALA A 120 -9.83 3.08 5.38
CA ALA A 120 -10.53 3.38 6.63
C ALA A 120 -9.58 3.33 7.83
N ALA A 121 -8.67 2.35 7.89
CA ALA A 121 -7.69 2.17 8.94
C ALA A 121 -6.52 3.16 8.88
N GLY A 122 -6.30 3.83 7.75
CA GLY A 122 -5.19 4.79 7.57
C GLY A 122 -3.84 4.09 7.44
N GLU A 123 -3.79 2.94 6.77
CA GLU A 123 -2.59 2.10 6.64
C GLU A 123 -1.61 2.64 5.58
N TRP A 124 -1.10 3.85 5.80
CA TRP A 124 -0.22 4.56 4.85
C TRP A 124 1.12 3.86 4.63
N ASP A 125 1.64 3.14 5.63
CA ASP A 125 2.88 2.36 5.53
C ASP A 125 2.82 1.35 4.37
N ARG A 126 1.63 0.79 4.07
CA ARG A 126 1.44 -0.14 2.95
C ARG A 126 1.56 0.56 1.59
N LEU A 127 1.14 1.83 1.50
CA LEU A 127 1.35 2.64 0.30
C LEU A 127 2.82 3.01 0.13
N ASP A 128 3.54 3.24 1.22
CA ASP A 128 4.98 3.52 1.16
C ASP A 128 5.77 2.27 0.74
N ALA A 129 5.40 1.09 1.24
CA ALA A 129 5.95 -0.18 0.75
C ALA A 129 5.68 -0.37 -0.75
N LEU A 130 4.46 -0.06 -1.22
CA LEU A 130 4.14 -0.07 -2.65
C LEU A 130 5.04 0.89 -3.44
N ARG A 131 5.29 2.12 -2.94
CA ARG A 131 6.18 3.09 -3.61
C ARG A 131 7.58 2.53 -3.83
N LEU A 132 8.12 1.87 -2.80
CA LEU A 132 9.45 1.28 -2.84
C LEU A 132 9.50 0.08 -3.79
N ASN A 133 8.46 -0.75 -3.77
CA ASN A 133 8.39 -1.99 -4.56
C ASN A 133 7.83 -1.79 -5.97
N TRP A 134 7.39 -0.57 -6.34
CA TRP A 134 6.77 -0.27 -7.64
C TRP A 134 7.67 -0.64 -8.83
N GLN A 135 9.00 -0.60 -8.66
CA GLN A 135 9.94 -1.00 -9.72
C GLN A 135 9.88 -2.50 -10.05
N LEU A 136 9.50 -3.35 -9.09
CA LEU A 136 9.23 -4.77 -9.29
C LEU A 136 7.83 -4.99 -9.87
N ALA A 137 6.85 -4.19 -9.42
CA ALA A 137 5.48 -4.19 -9.94
C ALA A 137 5.38 -3.74 -11.41
N ARG A 138 6.39 -3.03 -11.94
CA ARG A 138 6.50 -2.53 -13.32
C ARG A 138 6.26 -3.60 -14.41
N GLY A 139 6.50 -4.88 -14.10
CA GLY A 139 6.28 -5.98 -15.05
C GLY A 139 4.83 -6.46 -15.15
N VAL A 140 3.96 -6.05 -14.22
CA VAL A 140 2.59 -6.57 -14.09
C VAL A 140 1.62 -5.40 -14.13
N HIS A 141 0.98 -5.20 -15.29
CA HIS A 141 -0.21 -4.37 -15.39
C HIS A 141 -1.38 -5.12 -14.74
N MET A 142 -1.41 -5.16 -13.39
CA MET A 142 -2.48 -5.86 -12.69
C MET A 142 -3.83 -5.25 -13.02
N ASP A 143 -4.71 -6.04 -13.62
CA ASP A 143 -6.14 -5.75 -13.67
C ASP A 143 -6.79 -6.01 -12.29
N LEU A 144 -8.05 -5.63 -12.12
CA LEU A 144 -8.78 -5.78 -10.86
C LEU A 144 -9.00 -7.25 -10.48
N ASP A 145 -9.10 -8.16 -11.46
CA ASP A 145 -9.27 -9.59 -11.22
C ASP A 145 -7.95 -10.26 -10.81
N GLU A 146 -6.83 -9.82 -11.37
CA GLU A 146 -5.46 -10.15 -10.98
C GLU A 146 -5.18 -9.69 -9.55
N LEU A 147 -5.63 -8.49 -9.21
CA LEU A 147 -5.53 -7.94 -7.88
C LEU A 147 -6.26 -8.81 -6.85
N ASP A 148 -7.50 -9.22 -7.19
CA ASP A 148 -8.30 -10.15 -6.41
C ASP A 148 -7.59 -11.50 -6.21
N ARG A 149 -6.91 -12.02 -7.24
CA ARG A 149 -6.14 -13.27 -7.14
C ARG A 149 -4.89 -13.10 -6.28
N ALA A 150 -4.14 -12.02 -6.45
CA ALA A 150 -2.93 -11.74 -5.70
C ALA A 150 -3.19 -11.55 -4.20
N LEU A 151 -4.32 -10.93 -3.82
CA LEU A 151 -4.75 -10.80 -2.42
C LEU A 151 -5.01 -12.15 -1.73
N ARG A 152 -5.30 -13.20 -2.50
CA ARG A 152 -5.48 -14.58 -1.99
C ARG A 152 -4.19 -15.39 -2.03
N GLY A 153 -3.13 -14.83 -2.59
CA GLY A 153 -1.84 -15.47 -2.82
C GLY A 153 -0.94 -15.48 -1.59
N ASP A 154 0.37 -15.58 -1.85
CA ASP A 154 1.38 -15.54 -0.81
C ASP A 154 1.55 -14.12 -0.23
N ARG A 155 2.40 -14.00 0.80
CA ARG A 155 2.59 -12.72 1.50
C ARG A 155 3.12 -11.62 0.60
N THR A 156 4.07 -11.93 -0.27
CA THR A 156 4.78 -10.92 -1.07
C THR A 156 3.86 -10.35 -2.16
N ASP A 157 3.10 -11.23 -2.81
CA ASP A 157 2.10 -10.82 -3.78
C ASP A 157 0.97 -10.04 -3.12
N ALA A 158 0.51 -10.51 -1.95
CA ALA A 158 -0.56 -9.85 -1.21
C ALA A 158 -0.17 -8.43 -0.75
N GLU A 159 1.06 -8.21 -0.25
CA GLU A 159 1.49 -6.88 0.22
C GLU A 159 1.42 -5.82 -0.91
N THR A 160 1.85 -6.17 -2.12
CA THR A 160 1.75 -5.28 -3.29
C THR A 160 0.30 -5.07 -3.70
N ALA A 161 -0.49 -6.16 -3.72
CA ALA A 161 -1.90 -6.12 -4.07
C ALA A 161 -2.72 -5.26 -3.08
N TYR A 162 -2.41 -5.31 -1.77
CA TYR A 162 -3.00 -4.44 -0.76
C TYR A 162 -2.76 -2.97 -1.04
N GLY A 163 -1.51 -2.60 -1.35
CA GLY A 163 -1.17 -1.23 -1.72
C GLY A 163 -1.98 -0.77 -2.93
N LEU A 164 -2.02 -1.61 -3.98
CA LEU A 164 -2.75 -1.32 -5.22
C LEU A 164 -4.26 -1.19 -4.99
N ALA A 165 -4.88 -2.10 -4.26
CA ALA A 165 -6.27 -2.04 -3.84
C ALA A 165 -6.61 -0.74 -3.09
N THR A 166 -5.72 -0.33 -2.18
CA THR A 166 -5.84 0.94 -1.45
C THR A 166 -5.85 2.13 -2.42
N THR A 167 -4.96 2.14 -3.43
CA THR A 167 -4.94 3.22 -4.44
C THR A 167 -6.21 3.28 -5.29
N ALA A 168 -6.81 2.14 -5.61
CA ALA A 168 -8.05 2.04 -6.37
C ALA A 168 -9.21 2.69 -5.59
N VAL A 169 -9.35 2.38 -4.29
CA VAL A 169 -10.37 3.00 -3.43
C VAL A 169 -10.13 4.49 -3.22
N LEU A 170 -8.88 4.91 -3.05
CA LEU A 170 -8.54 6.34 -2.98
C LEU A 170 -8.94 7.09 -4.26
N LEU A 171 -8.80 6.46 -5.43
CA LEU A 171 -9.23 7.07 -6.69
C LEU A 171 -10.76 7.23 -6.75
N LEU A 172 -11.51 6.20 -6.34
CA LEU A 172 -12.97 6.26 -6.24
C LEU A 172 -13.46 7.35 -5.29
N ASP A 173 -12.76 7.53 -4.17
CA ASP A 173 -13.07 8.60 -3.22
C ASP A 173 -12.83 9.99 -3.83
N ARG A 174 -11.70 10.17 -4.54
CA ARG A 174 -11.32 11.43 -5.20
C ARG A 174 -12.25 11.85 -6.34
N TRP A 175 -12.82 10.90 -7.09
CA TRP A 175 -13.69 11.22 -8.23
C TRP A 175 -15.11 11.67 -7.85
N GLY A 176 -15.43 11.72 -6.56
CA GLY A 176 -16.64 12.39 -6.06
C GLY A 176 -16.60 13.91 -6.15
N GLY A 177 -16.16 14.45 -7.28
CA GLY A 177 -15.95 15.88 -7.51
C GLY A 177 -17.24 16.65 -7.77
N GLY A 178 -17.42 17.77 -7.08
CA GLY A 178 -18.40 18.81 -7.45
C GLY A 178 -18.97 19.58 -6.28
N ARG A 179 -19.32 18.90 -5.17
CA ARG A 179 -19.83 19.51 -3.92
C ARG A 179 -19.47 18.64 -2.71
N GLY A 180 -18.23 18.74 -2.21
CA GLY A 180 -17.91 18.33 -0.84
C GLY A 180 -17.58 16.85 -0.56
N GLY A 181 -16.79 16.17 -1.40
CA GLY A 181 -15.97 15.02 -0.98
C GLY A 181 -16.74 13.79 -0.47
N ARG A 182 -17.63 13.22 -1.28
CA ARG A 182 -18.45 12.04 -0.89
C ARG A 182 -18.57 10.96 -1.98
N GLY A 183 -17.59 10.84 -2.88
CA GLY A 183 -17.65 9.89 -4.00
C GLY A 183 -17.83 8.44 -3.54
N LEU A 184 -16.98 8.02 -2.61
CA LEU A 184 -17.05 6.68 -2.03
C LEU A 184 -18.37 6.41 -1.31
N GLY A 185 -18.94 7.42 -0.63
CA GLY A 185 -20.23 7.28 0.03
C GLY A 185 -21.40 7.09 -0.95
N LEU A 186 -21.38 7.80 -2.08
CA LEU A 186 -22.37 7.60 -3.14
C LEU A 186 -22.25 6.21 -3.75
N LEU A 187 -21.02 5.74 -4.00
CA LEU A 187 -20.77 4.39 -4.51
C LEU A 187 -21.29 3.33 -3.54
N ILE A 188 -20.97 3.43 -2.25
CA ILE A 188 -21.43 2.48 -1.23
C ILE A 188 -22.96 2.48 -1.12
N ALA A 189 -23.60 3.64 -1.22
CA ALA A 189 -25.05 3.73 -1.28
C ALA A 189 -25.63 3.05 -2.54
N GLY A 190 -24.96 3.18 -3.69
CA GLY A 190 -25.28 2.50 -4.94
C GLY A 190 -25.08 0.99 -4.84
N LEU A 191 -23.98 0.52 -4.26
CA LEU A 191 -23.69 -0.91 -4.06
C LEU A 191 -24.75 -1.63 -3.22
N ALA A 192 -25.42 -0.91 -2.31
CA ALA A 192 -26.52 -1.47 -1.54
C ALA A 192 -27.82 -1.66 -2.36
N ARG A 193 -27.95 -1.04 -3.53
CA ARG A 193 -29.17 -1.01 -4.36
C ARG A 193 -29.00 -1.76 -5.69
N GLU A 194 -27.86 -1.54 -6.34
CA GLU A 194 -27.58 -2.05 -7.68
C GLU A 194 -27.21 -3.54 -7.66
N PRO A 195 -27.46 -4.28 -8.77
CA PRO A 195 -27.26 -5.73 -8.83
C PRO A 195 -25.80 -6.16 -9.07
N THR A 196 -24.97 -5.33 -9.70
CA THR A 196 -23.54 -5.60 -10.00
C THR A 196 -22.63 -4.47 -9.49
N PHE A 197 -21.33 -4.72 -9.31
CA PHE A 197 -20.38 -3.65 -8.94
C PHE A 197 -20.28 -2.63 -10.09
N ASP A 198 -20.19 -3.14 -11.33
CA ASP A 198 -20.28 -2.35 -12.56
C ASP A 198 -21.55 -1.48 -12.64
N ALA A 199 -22.72 -2.00 -12.29
CA ALA A 199 -23.96 -1.21 -12.26
C ALA A 199 -23.88 -0.05 -11.23
N ALA A 200 -23.29 -0.29 -10.06
CA ALA A 200 -23.07 0.75 -9.06
C ALA A 200 -22.08 1.82 -9.55
N LEU A 201 -21.01 1.43 -10.25
CA LEU A 201 -20.08 2.37 -10.89
C LEU A 201 -20.76 3.20 -11.97
N ARG A 202 -21.58 2.58 -12.83
CA ARG A 202 -22.33 3.28 -13.88
C ARG A 202 -23.34 4.27 -13.29
N ALA A 203 -24.05 3.87 -12.23
CA ALA A 203 -25.03 4.72 -11.56
C ALA A 203 -24.37 5.90 -10.83
N THR A 204 -23.17 5.70 -10.28
CA THR A 204 -22.50 6.71 -9.44
C THR A 204 -21.58 7.64 -10.24
N TYR A 205 -20.80 7.08 -11.15
CA TYR A 205 -19.71 7.78 -11.85
C TYR A 205 -19.89 7.79 -13.37
N HIS A 206 -20.99 7.25 -13.90
CA HIS A 206 -21.25 7.16 -15.34
C HIS A 206 -20.12 6.47 -16.12
N MET A 207 -19.48 5.46 -15.51
CA MET A 207 -18.42 4.69 -16.15
C MET A 207 -18.58 3.20 -15.87
N THR A 208 -18.03 2.39 -16.77
CA THR A 208 -17.94 0.94 -16.59
C THR A 208 -16.80 0.56 -15.65
N GLN A 209 -16.79 -0.68 -15.18
CA GLN A 209 -15.67 -1.24 -14.42
C GLN A 209 -14.36 -1.23 -15.23
N ASP A 210 -14.41 -1.56 -16.52
CA ASP A 210 -13.24 -1.56 -17.42
C ASP A 210 -12.68 -0.15 -17.61
N ASP A 211 -13.56 0.85 -17.74
CA ASP A 211 -13.17 2.27 -17.81
C ASP A 211 -12.48 2.71 -16.51
N PHE A 212 -13.03 2.28 -15.36
CA PHE A 212 -12.44 2.56 -14.06
C PHE A 212 -11.04 1.96 -13.95
N GLU A 213 -10.89 0.68 -14.28
CA GLU A 213 -9.62 -0.03 -14.25
C GLU A 213 -8.57 0.66 -15.12
N SER A 214 -8.90 0.94 -16.38
CA SER A 214 -8.01 1.62 -17.33
C SER A 214 -7.55 2.99 -16.80
N ARG A 215 -8.45 3.73 -16.15
CA ARG A 215 -8.12 5.04 -15.55
C ARG A 215 -7.32 4.90 -14.27
N TRP A 216 -7.60 3.89 -13.45
CA TRP A 216 -6.86 3.59 -12.24
C TRP A 216 -5.42 3.21 -12.55
N GLN A 217 -5.19 2.29 -13.49
CA GLN A 217 -3.86 1.91 -13.94
C GLN A 217 -3.07 3.12 -14.45
N ARG A 218 -3.72 4.05 -15.17
CA ARG A 218 -3.09 5.33 -15.57
C ARG A 218 -2.75 6.24 -14.39
N ASP A 219 -3.64 6.38 -13.40
CA ASP A 219 -3.38 7.19 -12.20
C ASP A 219 -2.20 6.63 -11.39
N VAL A 220 -2.13 5.31 -11.20
CA VAL A 220 -1.01 4.63 -10.55
C VAL A 220 0.27 4.83 -11.35
N ALA A 221 0.24 4.58 -12.67
CA ALA A 221 1.41 4.78 -13.53
C ALA A 221 1.94 6.23 -13.49
N GLN A 222 1.08 7.24 -13.43
CA GLN A 222 1.49 8.64 -13.32
C GLN A 222 2.06 8.97 -11.93
N ARG A 223 1.43 8.50 -10.85
CA ARG A 223 1.82 8.80 -9.47
C ARG A 223 3.11 8.10 -9.02
N TYR A 224 3.37 6.91 -9.54
CA TYR A 224 4.52 6.10 -9.14
C TYR A 224 5.58 5.98 -10.26
N GLY A 225 5.25 6.37 -11.49
CA GLY A 225 6.17 6.34 -12.64
C GLY A 225 7.33 7.35 -12.56
N TRP A 226 7.18 8.48 -11.85
CA TRP A 226 8.26 9.46 -11.70
C TRP A 226 9.49 8.89 -10.97
N VAL A 227 9.29 7.91 -10.08
CA VAL A 227 10.39 7.21 -9.40
C VAL A 227 11.26 6.48 -10.42
N SER A 228 10.65 5.92 -11.47
CA SER A 228 11.39 5.30 -12.57
C SER A 228 12.18 6.32 -13.39
N TRP A 229 11.61 7.51 -13.63
CA TRP A 229 12.32 8.60 -14.31
C TRP A 229 13.51 9.10 -13.50
N ALA A 230 13.36 9.24 -12.17
CA ALA A 230 14.43 9.66 -11.28
C ALA A 230 15.60 8.66 -11.26
N VAL A 231 15.33 7.35 -11.23
CA VAL A 231 16.38 6.32 -11.30
C VAL A 231 17.06 6.30 -12.68
N ALA A 232 16.31 6.41 -13.77
CA ALA A 232 16.89 6.47 -15.11
C ALA A 232 17.76 7.72 -15.31
N ALA A 233 17.30 8.88 -14.82
CA ALA A 233 18.07 10.12 -14.82
C ALA A 233 19.34 9.97 -13.96
N GLY A 234 19.22 9.37 -12.77
CA GLY A 234 20.36 9.09 -11.90
C GLY A 234 21.40 8.17 -12.55
N ALA A 235 20.95 7.07 -13.18
CA ALA A 235 21.82 6.15 -13.91
C ALA A 235 22.51 6.84 -15.09
N PHE A 236 21.77 7.63 -15.88
CA PHE A 236 22.33 8.43 -16.97
C PHE A 236 23.45 9.35 -16.47
N TRP A 237 23.19 10.14 -15.41
CA TRP A 237 24.20 11.03 -14.83
C TRP A 237 25.39 10.28 -14.24
N ALA A 238 25.17 9.12 -13.62
CA ALA A 238 26.25 8.26 -13.12
C ALA A 238 27.14 7.74 -14.26
N THR A 239 26.54 7.28 -15.36
CA THR A 239 27.27 6.84 -16.55
C THR A 239 28.04 8.00 -17.18
N THR A 240 27.42 9.16 -17.35
CA THR A 240 28.08 10.37 -17.86
C THR A 240 29.26 10.77 -16.98
N GLY A 241 29.09 10.77 -15.66
CA GLY A 241 30.17 11.06 -14.71
C GLY A 241 31.32 10.07 -14.82
N LEU A 242 31.03 8.78 -14.99
CA LEU A 242 32.04 7.73 -15.13
C LEU A 242 32.82 7.86 -16.44
N VAL A 243 32.14 8.20 -17.54
CA VAL A 243 32.76 8.51 -18.84
C VAL A 243 33.67 9.74 -18.73
N LEU A 244 33.24 10.81 -18.06
CA LEU A 244 34.06 12.01 -17.85
C LEU A 244 35.31 11.70 -17.02
N VAL A 245 35.17 10.94 -15.93
CA VAL A 245 36.30 10.51 -15.10
C VAL A 245 37.28 9.64 -15.91
N TRP A 246 36.76 8.75 -16.76
CA TRP A 246 37.58 7.93 -17.65
C TRP A 246 38.32 8.78 -18.68
N LEU A 247 37.65 9.73 -19.35
CA LEU A 247 38.26 10.66 -20.29
C LEU A 247 39.36 11.50 -19.63
N VAL A 248 39.13 12.01 -18.42
CA VAL A 248 40.15 12.75 -17.64
C VAL A 248 41.34 11.85 -17.30
N ARG A 249 41.11 10.58 -16.93
CA ARG A 249 42.20 9.62 -16.67
C ARG A 249 43.02 9.32 -17.93
N VAL A 250 42.36 9.10 -19.07
CA VAL A 250 43.03 8.85 -20.36
C VAL A 250 43.85 10.08 -20.77
N ARG A 251 43.28 11.28 -20.65
CA ARG A 251 43.98 12.53 -20.95
C ARG A 251 45.20 12.71 -20.05
N ARG A 252 45.05 12.51 -18.74
CA ARG A 252 46.18 12.59 -17.79
C ARG A 252 47.26 11.54 -18.03
N ARG A 253 46.92 10.34 -18.51
CA ARG A 253 47.90 9.32 -18.91
C ARG A 253 48.68 9.75 -20.16
N ARG A 254 47.98 10.21 -21.20
CA ARG A 254 48.60 10.72 -22.43
C ARG A 254 49.48 11.94 -22.19
N ASP A 255 49.05 12.86 -21.32
CA ASP A 255 49.82 14.04 -20.97
C ASP A 255 51.08 13.67 -20.15
N ARG A 256 51.06 12.58 -19.38
CA ARG A 256 52.25 12.05 -18.69
C ARG A 256 53.21 11.36 -19.65
N GLU A 257 52.69 10.57 -20.60
CA GLU A 257 53.49 9.94 -21.66
C GLU A 257 54.18 10.98 -22.56
N ARG A 258 53.47 12.07 -22.91
CA ARG A 258 54.06 13.20 -23.65
C ARG A 258 55.13 13.94 -22.87
N LYS A 259 54.97 14.09 -21.54
CA LYS A 259 56.01 14.70 -20.70
C LYS A 259 57.24 13.81 -20.57
N ALA A 260 57.07 12.50 -20.43
CA ALA A 260 58.19 11.55 -20.39
C ALA A 260 59.03 11.58 -21.68
N LEU A 261 58.40 11.72 -22.85
CA LEU A 261 59.10 11.86 -24.14
C LEU A 261 59.84 13.19 -24.31
N LEU A 262 59.45 14.24 -23.59
CA LEU A 262 60.14 15.53 -23.62
C LEU A 262 61.36 15.55 -22.68
N ASP A 263 61.34 14.77 -21.59
CA ASP A 263 62.47 14.65 -20.66
C ASP A 263 63.64 13.83 -21.26
N GLU A 264 63.40 12.89 -22.18
CA GLU A 264 64.46 12.15 -22.88
C GLU A 264 65.19 12.99 -23.96
N GLY A 265 64.59 14.09 -24.43
CA GLY A 265 65.12 14.92 -25.51
C GLY A 265 66.04 16.08 -25.09
N TRP A 266 66.25 16.31 -23.78
CA TRP A 266 66.97 17.49 -23.26
C TRP A 266 68.33 17.16 -22.64
N ALA A 267 69.11 16.26 -23.24
CA ALA A 267 70.54 16.18 -22.95
C ALA A 267 71.22 17.44 -23.51
N VAL A 268 71.32 18.49 -22.69
CA VAL A 268 71.95 19.77 -23.04
C VAL A 268 73.43 19.54 -23.34
N SER A 269 73.83 19.75 -24.59
CA SER A 269 75.23 19.95 -24.96
C SER A 269 75.63 21.39 -24.62
N GLU A 270 76.74 21.56 -23.89
CA GLU A 270 77.27 22.88 -23.51
C GLU A 270 77.63 23.72 -24.76
N PRO A 271 77.31 25.03 -24.78
CA PRO A 271 77.59 25.87 -25.92
C PRO A 271 79.05 26.36 -25.91
N ASP A 272 79.83 25.98 -26.92
CA ASP A 272 81.08 26.66 -27.26
C ASP A 272 80.78 28.11 -27.69
N GLY A 273 81.46 29.05 -27.05
CA GLY A 273 81.26 30.49 -27.19
C GLY A 273 81.68 31.06 -28.55
N PRO A 274 81.25 32.29 -28.86
CA PRO A 274 81.29 32.86 -30.20
C PRO A 274 82.69 33.35 -30.59
N THR A 275 83.12 33.05 -31.82
CA THR A 275 84.24 33.73 -32.48
C THR A 275 83.72 34.90 -33.31
N ALA A 276 84.32 36.07 -33.09
CA ALA A 276 84.21 37.26 -33.93
C ALA A 276 85.22 37.19 -35.10
#